data_AF-A0A1E5WB26-F1
#
_entry.id   AF-A0A1E5WB26-F1
#
_cell.length_a   1.000
_cell.length_b   1.000
_cell.length_c   1.000
_cell.angle_alpha   90.00
_cell.angle_beta   90.00
_cell.angle_gamma   90.00
#
_symmetry.space_group_name_H-M   'P 1'
#
loop_
_entity.id
_entity.type
_entity.pdbx_description
1 polymer ?
#
loop_
_entity_poly.entity_id
_entity_poly.type
_entity_poly.pdbx_seq_one_letter_code
_entity_poly.pdbx_strand_id
1 'polypeptide(L)'
;MSRADTTDTIDQAAKKVKSLVLLLANLAATITYQAGLDTPGGFWPDDRDVHSAGDAILLSKDPARYKAFFYCNSTAFVASVVAIVMVQKVKLVKSHTLLAVMVLDMFALIGAYGAGSCRNHMTFVIVVALAAAVLLYVVVQVLFFMLCSPGTSGTLLPEKKHKHLLLLAILVATITYQVGLTPPGGFWITDSKDGRFGHRAGYAVLHGSHPQRFDAFFYCNTASFMASIALILVLVNPNLHRRLAIRCFPLYACQLAGLIGLMGAYACSSSSSSTPTFTGGSPYGASHSTRASWQA
;
A
#
# COMPACT_ATOMS: atom_id res chain seq x y z
N MET A 1 -10.52 5.55 -45.25
CA MET A 1 -10.40 5.80 -43.80
C MET A 1 -9.62 7.09 -43.64
N SER A 2 -10.29 8.17 -43.22
CA SER A 2 -9.84 9.57 -43.40
C SER A 2 -8.96 10.05 -42.24
N ARG A 3 -8.02 10.98 -42.50
CA ARG A 3 -7.10 11.62 -41.54
C ARG A 3 -7.79 12.25 -40.31
N ALA A 4 -9.06 12.63 -40.44
CA ALA A 4 -9.89 13.13 -39.33
C ALA A 4 -10.15 12.03 -38.27
N ASP A 5 -10.48 10.81 -38.71
CA ASP A 5 -10.78 9.64 -37.86
C ASP A 5 -9.56 9.21 -37.02
N THR A 6 -8.35 9.39 -37.56
CA THR A 6 -7.09 9.10 -36.86
C THR A 6 -6.75 10.15 -35.79
N THR A 7 -7.23 11.39 -35.95
CA THR A 7 -6.91 12.48 -35.02
C THR A 7 -7.83 12.43 -33.80
N ASP A 8 -9.12 12.14 -33.99
CA ASP A 8 -10.11 11.99 -32.92
C ASP A 8 -9.79 10.79 -32.00
N THR A 9 -9.33 9.67 -32.57
CA THR A 9 -8.93 8.48 -31.81
C THR A 9 -7.69 8.72 -30.95
N ILE A 10 -6.68 9.46 -31.45
CA ILE A 10 -5.47 9.82 -30.69
C ILE A 10 -5.80 10.76 -29.53
N ASP A 11 -6.67 11.74 -29.75
CA ASP A 11 -7.07 12.69 -28.72
C ASP A 11 -7.93 12.05 -27.62
N GLN A 12 -8.80 11.10 -27.99
CA GLN A 12 -9.58 10.32 -27.04
C GLN A 12 -8.69 9.40 -26.19
N ALA A 13 -7.70 8.74 -26.79
CA ALA A 13 -6.73 7.92 -26.07
C ALA A 13 -5.88 8.75 -25.10
N ALA A 14 -5.41 9.93 -25.53
CA ALA A 14 -4.65 10.84 -24.68
C ALA A 14 -5.49 11.31 -23.48
N LYS A 15 -6.77 11.67 -23.67
CA LYS A 15 -7.68 12.03 -22.57
C LYS A 15 -7.86 10.89 -21.56
N LYS A 16 -8.02 9.65 -22.05
CA LYS A 16 -8.13 8.46 -21.18
C LYS A 16 -6.87 8.27 -20.33
N VAL A 17 -5.68 8.30 -20.94
CA VAL A 17 -4.40 8.17 -20.21
C VAL A 17 -4.26 9.26 -19.16
N LYS A 18 -4.54 10.53 -19.50
CA LYS A 18 -4.50 11.64 -18.53
C LYS A 18 -5.35 11.36 -17.29
N SER A 19 -6.60 10.95 -17.48
CA SER A 19 -7.50 10.66 -16.37
C SER A 19 -6.98 9.53 -15.47
N LEU A 20 -6.38 8.49 -16.05
CA LEU A 20 -5.84 7.35 -15.31
C LEU A 20 -4.57 7.72 -14.54
N VAL A 21 -3.64 8.44 -15.18
CA VAL A 21 -2.41 8.88 -14.51
C VAL A 21 -2.72 9.86 -13.40
N LEU A 22 -3.67 10.78 -13.61
CA LEU A 22 -4.11 11.70 -12.56
C LEU A 22 -4.71 10.96 -11.37
N LEU A 23 -5.54 9.94 -11.63
CA LEU A 23 -6.12 9.10 -10.57
C LEU A 23 -5.02 8.38 -9.77
N LEU A 24 -4.08 7.74 -10.46
CA LEU A 24 -2.95 7.04 -9.84
C LEU A 24 -2.08 7.98 -9.00
N ALA A 25 -1.65 9.09 -9.58
CA ALA A 25 -0.77 10.05 -8.93
C ALA A 25 -1.45 10.74 -7.74
N ASN A 26 -2.75 11.06 -7.83
CA ASN A 26 -3.49 11.59 -6.68
C ASN A 26 -3.55 10.57 -5.55
N LEU A 27 -3.82 9.30 -5.86
CA LEU A 27 -3.93 8.27 -4.84
C LEU A 27 -2.58 7.96 -4.20
N ALA A 28 -1.51 7.87 -5.00
CA ALA A 28 -0.15 7.73 -4.52
C ALA A 28 0.28 8.91 -3.64
N ALA A 29 -0.02 10.15 -4.04
CA ALA A 29 0.21 11.34 -3.22
C ALA A 29 -0.54 11.28 -1.89
N THR A 30 -1.82 10.87 -1.88
CA THR A 30 -2.60 10.80 -0.64
C THR A 30 -2.08 9.73 0.32
N ILE A 31 -1.75 8.53 -0.17
CA ILE A 31 -1.30 7.44 0.71
C ILE A 31 0.10 7.71 1.27
N THR A 32 0.99 8.33 0.47
CA THR A 32 2.35 8.69 0.91
C THR A 32 2.33 9.87 1.87
N TYR A 33 1.43 10.84 1.65
CA TYR A 33 1.19 11.92 2.60
C TYR A 33 0.71 11.38 3.95
N GLN A 34 -0.30 10.51 3.96
CA GLN A 34 -0.80 9.87 5.19
C GLN A 34 0.29 9.07 5.89
N ALA A 35 1.02 8.23 5.17
CA ALA A 35 2.12 7.44 5.72
C ALA A 35 3.30 8.28 6.22
N GLY A 36 3.47 9.50 5.70
CA GLY A 36 4.47 10.44 6.18
C GLY A 36 4.10 11.10 7.50
N LEU A 37 2.80 11.33 7.73
CA LEU A 37 2.29 11.87 9.00
C LEU A 37 2.19 10.80 10.09
N ASP A 38 1.73 9.60 9.72
CA ASP A 38 1.62 8.46 10.63
C ASP A 38 2.70 7.43 10.31
N THR A 39 3.89 7.65 10.88
CA THR A 39 5.03 6.79 10.58
C THR A 39 4.81 5.35 11.01
N PRO A 40 5.26 4.36 10.21
CA PRO A 40 5.06 2.95 10.52
C PRO A 40 5.72 2.61 11.87
N GLY A 41 4.97 1.95 12.74
CA GLY A 41 5.40 1.64 14.10
C GLY A 41 4.97 2.66 15.17
N GLY A 42 4.41 3.80 14.77
CA GLY A 42 3.88 4.82 15.68
C GLY A 42 4.95 5.73 16.32
N PHE A 43 4.48 6.56 17.24
CA PHE A 43 5.30 7.54 17.95
C PHE A 43 5.41 7.19 19.44
N TRP A 44 6.52 7.57 20.06
CA TRP A 44 6.69 7.42 21.50
C TRP A 44 5.74 8.35 22.26
N PRO A 45 5.02 7.84 23.28
CA PRO A 45 4.08 8.65 24.05
C PRO A 45 4.76 9.48 25.16
N ASP A 46 5.93 9.03 25.65
CA ASP A 46 6.59 9.60 26.83
C ASP A 46 8.05 9.99 26.51
N ASP A 47 8.59 10.92 27.30
CA ASP A 47 10.01 11.26 27.30
C ASP A 47 10.82 10.27 28.16
N ARG A 48 11.92 9.75 27.62
CA ARG A 48 12.89 8.89 28.30
C ARG A 48 14.31 9.20 27.83
N ASP A 49 15.33 8.71 28.55
CA ASP A 49 16.74 8.96 28.23
C ASP A 49 17.17 8.59 26.80
N VAL A 50 16.39 7.73 26.10
CA VAL A 50 16.70 7.19 24.77
C VAL A 50 15.78 7.75 23.67
N HIS A 51 14.66 8.41 24.02
CA HIS A 51 13.69 8.94 23.05
C HIS A 51 12.80 10.01 23.68
N SER A 52 12.39 10.99 22.87
CA SER A 52 11.42 11.99 23.28
C SER A 52 10.00 11.64 22.82
N ALA A 53 9.00 12.16 23.51
CA ALA A 53 7.61 12.06 23.11
C ALA A 53 7.43 12.67 21.71
N GLY A 54 6.78 11.92 20.81
CA GLY A 54 6.63 12.29 19.40
C GLY A 54 7.76 11.81 18.49
N ASP A 55 8.84 11.21 19.00
CA ASP A 55 9.83 10.54 18.16
C ASP A 55 9.22 9.29 17.53
N ALA A 56 9.50 9.05 16.24
CA ALA A 56 9.04 7.83 15.57
C ALA A 56 9.72 6.59 16.20
N ILE A 57 8.92 5.62 16.65
CA ILE A 57 9.43 4.39 17.29
C ILE A 57 10.37 3.64 16.34
N LEU A 58 10.09 3.72 15.03
CA LEU A 58 10.93 3.13 14.00
C LEU A 58 12.32 3.76 13.93
N LEU A 59 12.42 5.08 14.11
CA LEU A 59 13.69 5.80 14.09
C LEU A 59 14.59 5.36 15.25
N SER A 60 14.03 5.22 16.46
CA SER A 60 14.82 4.83 17.64
C SER A 60 15.25 3.35 17.62
N LYS A 61 14.45 2.47 17.03
CA LYS A 61 14.74 1.01 17.01
C LYS A 61 15.56 0.57 15.79
N ASP A 62 15.32 1.18 14.63
CA ASP A 62 16.00 0.86 13.36
C ASP A 62 16.11 2.11 12.46
N PRO A 63 17.14 2.95 12.67
CA PRO A 63 17.28 4.21 11.95
C PRO A 63 17.57 4.01 10.46
N ALA A 64 18.19 2.89 10.07
CA ALA A 64 18.45 2.59 8.66
C ALA A 64 17.15 2.36 7.90
N ARG A 65 16.23 1.58 8.50
CA ARG A 65 14.92 1.30 7.93
C ARG A 65 14.02 2.53 7.92
N TYR A 66 14.03 3.33 8.98
CA TYR A 66 13.32 4.60 9.01
C TYR A 66 13.78 5.52 7.87
N LYS A 67 15.11 5.68 7.68
CA LYS A 67 15.66 6.48 6.58
C LYS A 67 15.22 5.96 5.21
N ALA A 68 15.30 4.64 4.99
CA ALA A 68 14.85 4.04 3.74
C ALA A 68 13.35 4.30 3.49
N PHE A 69 12.51 4.10 4.51
CA PHE A 69 11.08 4.42 4.43
C PHE A 69 10.85 5.90 4.10
N PHE A 70 11.46 6.81 4.86
CA PHE A 70 11.30 8.25 4.70
C PHE A 70 11.70 8.71 3.29
N TYR A 71 12.90 8.36 2.81
CA TYR A 71 13.37 8.78 1.49
C TYR A 71 12.53 8.18 0.36
N CYS A 72 12.18 6.89 0.43
CA CYS A 72 11.33 6.26 -0.57
C CYS A 72 9.91 6.86 -0.58
N ASN A 73 9.29 7.04 0.58
CA ASN A 73 7.94 7.59 0.71
C ASN A 73 7.89 9.06 0.24
N SER A 74 8.88 9.88 0.60
CA SER A 74 9.00 11.26 0.10
C SER A 74 9.25 11.34 -1.40
N THR A 75 10.08 10.44 -1.94
CA THR A 75 10.31 10.36 -3.40
C THR A 75 9.02 10.01 -4.13
N ALA A 76 8.22 9.06 -3.62
CA ALA A 76 6.92 8.73 -4.19
C ALA A 76 5.96 9.93 -4.13
N PHE A 77 5.87 10.62 -2.98
CA PHE A 77 5.03 11.82 -2.86
C PHE A 77 5.41 12.90 -3.87
N VAL A 78 6.71 13.22 -3.98
CA VAL A 78 7.19 14.24 -4.93
C VAL A 78 7.00 13.78 -6.38
N ALA A 79 7.30 12.53 -6.71
CA ALA A 79 7.08 11.97 -8.05
C ALA A 79 5.60 12.03 -8.45
N SER A 80 4.70 11.73 -7.52
CA SER A 80 3.25 11.85 -7.69
C SER A 80 2.82 13.29 -7.96
N VAL A 81 3.31 14.28 -7.20
CA VAL A 81 3.02 15.70 -7.45
C VAL A 81 3.55 16.14 -8.81
N VAL A 82 4.78 15.74 -9.17
CA VAL A 82 5.35 16.01 -10.49
C VAL A 82 4.48 15.41 -11.58
N ALA A 83 4.03 14.15 -11.43
CA ALA A 83 3.13 13.52 -12.40
C ALA A 83 1.81 14.28 -12.56
N ILE A 84 1.19 14.76 -11.47
CA ILE A 84 -0.03 15.58 -11.51
C ILE A 84 0.19 16.86 -12.33
N VAL A 85 1.28 17.58 -12.07
CA VAL A 85 1.64 18.80 -12.80
C VAL A 85 1.96 18.51 -14.26
N MET A 86 2.70 17.43 -14.54
CA MET A 86 3.06 17.02 -15.90
C MET A 86 1.83 16.68 -16.74
N VAL A 87 0.81 16.03 -16.15
CA VAL A 87 -0.42 15.64 -16.85
C VAL A 87 -1.23 16.85 -17.37
N GLN A 88 -1.08 18.01 -16.74
CA GLN A 88 -1.72 19.25 -17.20
C GLN A 88 -1.16 19.74 -18.54
N LYS A 89 0.08 19.36 -18.90
CA LYS A 89 0.74 19.76 -20.15
C LYS A 89 0.58 18.66 -21.21
N VAL A 90 -0.16 18.95 -22.29
CA VAL A 90 -0.47 17.98 -23.37
C VAL A 90 0.78 17.35 -23.99
N LYS A 91 1.87 18.12 -24.16
CA LYS A 91 3.14 17.64 -24.72
C LYS A 91 3.83 16.61 -23.82
N LEU A 92 3.74 16.78 -22.50
CA LEU A 92 4.42 15.94 -21.52
C LEU A 92 3.71 14.61 -21.29
N VAL A 93 2.39 14.59 -21.47
CA VAL A 93 1.57 13.37 -21.43
C VAL A 93 1.93 12.39 -22.54
N LYS A 94 2.34 12.90 -23.70
CA LYS A 94 2.80 12.05 -24.82
C LYS A 94 4.28 11.65 -24.68
N SER A 95 4.99 12.13 -23.66
CA SER A 95 6.41 11.84 -23.48
C SER A 95 6.63 10.54 -22.70
N HIS A 96 7.73 9.85 -23.03
CA HIS A 96 8.29 8.77 -22.19
C HIS A 96 8.66 9.26 -20.78
N THR A 97 8.83 10.57 -20.59
CA THR A 97 9.10 11.17 -19.28
C THR A 97 7.97 10.90 -18.27
N LEU A 98 6.70 10.99 -18.68
CA LEU A 98 5.59 10.74 -17.75
C LEU A 98 5.58 9.27 -17.29
N LEU A 99 5.82 8.36 -18.22
CA LEU A 99 5.96 6.94 -17.91
C LEU A 99 7.15 6.69 -16.96
N ALA A 100 8.29 7.33 -17.19
CA ALA A 100 9.46 7.21 -16.32
C ALA A 100 9.17 7.70 -14.89
N VAL A 101 8.45 8.82 -14.74
CA VAL A 101 8.03 9.34 -13.43
C VAL A 101 7.05 8.38 -12.74
N MET A 102 6.09 7.81 -13.46
CA MET A 102 5.16 6.83 -12.88
C MET A 102 5.86 5.53 -12.46
N VAL A 103 6.83 5.07 -13.25
CA VAL A 103 7.62 3.90 -12.91
C VAL A 103 8.46 4.18 -11.67
N LEU A 104 9.13 5.33 -11.61
CA LEU A 104 9.88 5.79 -10.44
C LEU A 104 9.00 5.85 -9.18
N ASP A 105 7.78 6.38 -9.31
CA ASP A 105 6.78 6.43 -8.24
C ASP A 105 6.43 5.02 -7.71
N MET A 106 6.20 4.06 -8.61
CA MET A 106 5.95 2.66 -8.22
C MET A 106 7.14 2.01 -7.50
N PHE A 107 8.37 2.25 -7.97
CA PHE A 107 9.58 1.77 -7.28
C PHE A 107 9.73 2.38 -5.88
N ALA A 108 9.47 3.68 -5.76
CA ALA A 108 9.54 4.40 -4.50
C ALA A 108 8.47 3.90 -3.51
N LEU A 109 7.24 3.66 -3.96
CA LEU A 109 6.17 3.05 -3.16
C LEU A 109 6.54 1.63 -2.69
N ILE A 110 7.13 0.80 -3.56
CA ILE A 110 7.59 -0.54 -3.19
C ILE A 110 8.69 -0.48 -2.12
N GLY A 111 9.65 0.43 -2.29
CA GLY A 111 10.73 0.65 -1.31
C GLY A 111 10.19 1.12 0.04
N ALA A 112 9.26 2.07 0.03
CA ALA A 112 8.58 2.56 1.22
C ALA A 112 7.79 1.44 1.90
N TYR A 113 7.00 0.68 1.16
CA TYR A 113 6.24 -0.46 1.68
C TYR A 113 7.15 -1.49 2.34
N GLY A 114 8.24 -1.88 1.67
CA GLY A 114 9.19 -2.86 2.19
C GLY A 114 9.90 -2.38 3.45
N ALA A 115 10.35 -1.13 3.47
CA ALA A 115 11.00 -0.55 4.64
C ALA A 115 10.02 -0.33 5.80
N GLY A 116 8.79 0.12 5.55
CA GLY A 116 7.83 0.41 6.60
C GLY A 116 7.17 -0.85 7.20
N SER A 117 6.88 -1.85 6.36
CA SER A 117 6.08 -3.02 6.77
C SER A 117 6.94 -4.16 7.36
N CYS A 118 8.22 -4.27 6.96
CA CYS A 118 9.07 -5.39 7.39
C CYS A 118 9.72 -5.11 8.75
N ARG A 119 9.50 -6.00 9.74
CA ARG A 119 10.09 -5.86 11.07
C ARG A 119 11.46 -6.52 11.24
N ASN A 120 11.74 -7.59 10.49
CA ASN A 120 12.98 -8.39 10.57
C ASN A 120 13.78 -8.30 9.26
N HIS A 121 15.12 -8.42 9.35
CA HIS A 121 16.01 -8.39 8.17
C HIS A 121 15.68 -9.48 7.13
N MET A 122 15.32 -10.69 7.58
CA MET A 122 14.92 -11.78 6.67
C MET A 122 13.65 -11.45 5.87
N THR A 123 12.64 -10.91 6.55
CA THR A 123 11.38 -10.48 5.91
C THR A 123 11.63 -9.33 4.94
N PHE A 124 12.50 -8.39 5.31
CA PHE A 124 12.91 -7.29 4.44
C PHE A 124 13.56 -7.80 3.14
N VAL A 125 14.48 -8.77 3.22
CA VAL A 125 15.10 -9.40 2.04
C VAL A 125 14.04 -10.09 1.17
N ILE A 126 13.07 -10.79 1.76
CA ILE A 126 11.98 -11.44 1.01
C ILE A 126 11.14 -10.42 0.25
N VAL A 127 10.76 -9.30 0.88
CA VAL A 127 9.96 -8.26 0.21
C VAL A 127 10.75 -7.58 -0.92
N VAL A 128 12.05 -7.32 -0.71
CA VAL A 128 12.92 -6.79 -1.76
C VAL A 128 13.12 -7.79 -2.90
N ALA A 129 13.28 -9.08 -2.60
CA ALA A 129 13.39 -10.13 -3.61
C ALA A 129 12.07 -10.29 -4.41
N LEU A 130 10.91 -10.23 -3.75
CA LEU A 130 9.60 -10.24 -4.40
C LEU A 130 9.42 -9.01 -5.30
N ALA A 131 9.79 -7.83 -4.82
CA ALA A 131 9.81 -6.61 -5.63
C ALA A 131 10.68 -6.79 -6.88
N ALA A 132 11.92 -7.25 -6.71
CA ALA A 132 12.85 -7.49 -7.81
C ALA A 132 12.32 -8.52 -8.82
N ALA A 133 11.69 -9.60 -8.34
CA ALA A 133 11.07 -10.61 -9.20
C ALA A 133 9.90 -10.04 -10.02
N VAL A 134 9.04 -9.22 -9.40
CA VAL A 134 7.92 -8.55 -10.10
C VAL A 134 8.44 -7.56 -11.15
N LEU A 135 9.47 -6.80 -10.81
CA LEU A 135 10.12 -5.85 -11.71
C LEU A 135 10.79 -6.56 -12.89
N LEU A 136 11.53 -7.64 -12.63
CA LEU A 136 12.11 -8.49 -13.66
C LEU A 136 11.02 -9.06 -14.58
N TYR A 137 9.91 -9.54 -14.01
CA TYR A 137 8.76 -10.02 -14.79
C TYR A 137 8.20 -8.93 -15.71
N VAL A 138 8.03 -7.70 -15.22
CA VAL A 138 7.56 -6.57 -16.03
C VAL A 138 8.56 -6.24 -17.14
N VAL A 139 9.86 -6.21 -16.85
CA VAL A 139 10.92 -5.95 -17.85
C VAL A 139 10.95 -7.03 -18.91
N VAL A 140 10.88 -8.31 -18.52
CA VAL A 140 10.81 -9.45 -19.45
C VAL A 140 9.56 -9.37 -20.32
N GLN A 141 8.41 -8.98 -19.77
CA GLN A 141 7.18 -8.76 -20.53
C GLN A 141 7.32 -7.63 -21.56
N VAL A 142 7.92 -6.50 -21.18
CA VAL A 142 8.19 -5.39 -22.09
C VAL A 142 9.16 -5.82 -23.19
N LEU A 143 10.22 -6.54 -22.85
CA LEU A 143 11.20 -7.04 -23.81
C LEU A 143 10.60 -8.07 -24.77
N PHE A 144 9.79 -9.01 -24.27
CA PHE A 144 9.07 -9.99 -25.08
C PHE A 144 8.09 -9.30 -26.04
N PHE A 145 7.38 -8.26 -25.59
CA PHE A 145 6.53 -7.44 -26.46
C PHE A 145 7.33 -6.74 -27.57
N MET A 146 8.51 -6.22 -27.25
CA MET A 146 9.39 -5.57 -28.25
C MET A 146 9.99 -6.56 -29.26
N LEU A 147 10.23 -7.82 -28.85
CA LEU A 147 10.85 -8.84 -29.68
C LEU A 147 9.84 -9.66 -30.51
N CYS A 148 8.60 -9.83 -30.04
CA CYS A 148 7.56 -10.62 -30.71
C CYS A 148 6.44 -9.74 -31.29
N SER A 149 6.66 -9.17 -32.48
CA SER A 149 5.57 -8.70 -33.34
C SER A 149 5.63 -9.44 -34.68
N PRO A 150 4.70 -10.37 -34.91
CA PRO A 150 3.68 -10.11 -35.93
C PRO A 150 2.26 -10.29 -35.39
N GLY A 151 1.36 -9.49 -35.96
CA GLY A 151 -0.01 -9.34 -35.52
C GLY A 151 -0.82 -10.63 -35.51
N THR A 152 -1.59 -10.83 -34.45
CA THR A 152 -2.77 -11.68 -34.50
C THR A 152 -3.82 -11.09 -33.56
N SER A 153 -4.97 -10.80 -34.15
CA SER A 153 -6.16 -10.27 -33.52
C SER A 153 -6.78 -11.34 -32.62
N GLY A 154 -6.77 -11.12 -31.31
CA GLY A 154 -7.38 -12.00 -30.31
C GLY A 154 -8.25 -11.19 -29.34
N THR A 155 -9.50 -11.61 -29.22
CA THR A 155 -10.58 -11.27 -28.26
C THR A 155 -10.38 -10.06 -27.35
N LEU A 156 -11.08 -8.97 -27.72
CA LEU A 156 -11.19 -7.72 -26.99
C LEU A 156 -11.93 -7.93 -25.65
N LEU A 157 -11.23 -7.76 -24.52
CA LEU A 157 -11.89 -7.49 -23.26
C LEU A 157 -12.61 -6.13 -23.39
N PRO A 158 -13.93 -6.03 -23.22
CA PRO A 158 -14.66 -4.79 -23.48
C PRO A 158 -14.11 -3.66 -22.60
N GLU A 159 -13.92 -2.45 -23.17
CA GLU A 159 -13.28 -1.28 -22.51
C GLU A 159 -13.84 -0.98 -21.11
N LYS A 160 -15.10 -1.32 -20.86
CA LYS A 160 -15.76 -1.18 -19.54
C LYS A 160 -15.09 -2.01 -18.44
N LYS A 161 -14.67 -3.25 -18.75
CA LYS A 161 -14.02 -4.15 -17.78
C LYS A 161 -12.60 -3.68 -17.44
N HIS A 162 -11.88 -3.07 -18.39
CA HIS A 162 -10.54 -2.53 -18.16
C HIS A 162 -10.50 -1.41 -17.11
N LYS A 163 -11.46 -0.48 -17.19
CA LYS A 163 -11.58 0.60 -16.20
C LYS A 163 -11.83 0.05 -14.79
N HIS A 164 -12.77 -0.88 -14.65
CA HIS A 164 -13.08 -1.50 -13.35
C HIS A 164 -11.89 -2.27 -12.78
N LEU A 165 -11.12 -2.98 -13.62
CA LEU A 165 -9.93 -3.70 -13.19
C LEU A 165 -8.83 -2.74 -12.70
N LEU A 166 -8.61 -1.63 -13.39
CA LEU A 166 -7.64 -0.63 -12.95
C LEU A 166 -8.06 0.01 -11.62
N LEU A 167 -9.34 0.40 -11.51
CA LEU A 167 -9.90 0.93 -10.27
C LEU A 167 -9.75 -0.07 -9.12
N LEU A 168 -10.02 -1.36 -9.36
CA LEU A 168 -9.85 -2.41 -8.37
C LEU A 168 -8.38 -2.58 -7.98
N ALA A 169 -7.45 -2.61 -8.93
CA ALA A 169 -6.02 -2.76 -8.66
C ALA A 169 -5.49 -1.60 -7.81
N ILE A 170 -5.89 -0.39 -8.18
CA ILE A 170 -5.54 0.83 -7.44
C ILE A 170 -6.10 0.75 -6.03
N LEU A 171 -7.38 0.38 -5.87
CA LEU A 171 -8.01 0.21 -4.56
C LEU A 171 -7.30 -0.86 -3.72
N VAL A 172 -6.93 -1.99 -4.31
CA VAL A 172 -6.20 -3.04 -3.58
C VAL A 172 -4.81 -2.55 -3.22
N ALA A 173 -4.09 -1.86 -4.12
CA ALA A 173 -2.78 -1.28 -3.83
C ALA A 173 -2.84 -0.29 -2.65
N THR A 174 -3.83 0.61 -2.64
CA THR A 174 -3.97 1.61 -1.56
C THR A 174 -4.28 0.95 -0.23
N ILE A 175 -5.24 0.02 -0.20
CA ILE A 175 -5.61 -0.71 1.01
C ILE A 175 -4.42 -1.52 1.53
N THR A 176 -3.78 -2.31 0.67
CA THR A 176 -2.67 -3.18 1.07
C THR A 176 -1.44 -2.39 1.52
N TYR A 177 -1.17 -1.22 0.93
CA TYR A 177 -0.13 -0.30 1.36
C TYR A 177 -0.39 0.23 2.77
N GLN A 178 -1.57 0.82 3.01
CA GLN A 178 -1.95 1.37 4.32
C GLN A 178 -1.90 0.31 5.41
N VAL A 179 -2.50 -0.85 5.13
CA VAL A 179 -2.57 -1.99 6.04
C VAL A 179 -1.18 -2.60 6.31
N GLY A 180 -0.28 -2.60 5.33
CA GLY A 180 1.09 -3.08 5.54
C GLY A 180 1.86 -2.19 6.49
N LEU A 181 1.69 -0.87 6.37
CA LEU A 181 2.30 0.13 7.23
C LEU A 181 1.62 0.27 8.59
N THR A 182 0.34 -0.07 8.68
CA THR A 182 -0.49 -0.02 9.90
C THR A 182 -1.32 -1.30 9.99
N PRO A 183 -0.75 -2.41 10.50
CA PRO A 183 -1.45 -3.68 10.56
C PRO A 183 -2.65 -3.60 11.51
N PRO A 184 -3.68 -4.44 11.27
CA PRO A 184 -4.85 -4.52 12.15
C PRO A 184 -4.42 -4.90 13.56
N GLY A 185 -4.98 -4.20 14.55
CA GLY A 185 -4.55 -4.27 15.96
C GLY A 185 -3.47 -3.25 16.34
N GLY A 186 -2.89 -2.53 15.36
CA GLY A 186 -1.93 -1.47 15.62
C GLY A 186 -0.58 -1.97 16.13
N PHE A 187 0.16 -1.07 16.78
CA PHE A 187 1.49 -1.31 17.29
C PHE A 187 1.53 -1.22 18.82
N TRP A 188 2.38 -2.02 19.44
CA TRP A 188 2.76 -1.78 20.82
C TRP A 188 3.53 -0.47 20.94
N ILE A 189 3.11 0.41 21.84
CA ILE A 189 3.75 1.73 22.08
C ILE A 189 4.71 1.72 23.27
N THR A 190 4.70 0.65 24.08
CA THR A 190 5.55 0.49 25.25
C THR A 190 6.38 -0.79 25.16
N ASP A 191 7.59 -0.76 25.71
CA ASP A 191 8.39 -1.96 25.95
C ASP A 191 7.96 -2.56 27.30
N SER A 192 7.48 -3.81 27.31
CA SER A 192 7.23 -4.56 28.55
C SER A 192 8.22 -5.70 28.70
N LYS A 193 8.86 -5.78 29.87
CA LYS A 193 9.82 -6.83 30.25
C LYS A 193 9.23 -7.88 31.19
N ASP A 194 7.91 -7.90 31.38
CA ASP A 194 7.29 -8.96 32.18
C ASP A 194 7.33 -10.30 31.42
N GLY A 195 7.72 -11.37 32.10
CA GLY A 195 8.04 -12.69 31.51
C GLY A 195 6.92 -13.33 30.67
N ARG A 196 7.27 -14.38 29.90
CA ARG A 196 6.46 -15.17 28.93
C ARG A 196 5.63 -14.42 27.86
N PHE A 197 5.24 -13.16 28.06
CA PHE A 197 4.48 -12.32 27.15
C PHE A 197 5.11 -10.93 26.95
N GLY A 198 6.45 -10.85 26.98
CA GLY A 198 7.16 -9.61 26.72
C GLY A 198 6.81 -9.05 25.33
N HIS A 199 6.60 -7.73 25.25
CA HIS A 199 6.26 -7.03 24.01
C HIS A 199 7.23 -5.87 23.80
N ARG A 200 7.58 -5.65 22.54
CA ARG A 200 8.56 -4.62 22.13
C ARG A 200 7.85 -3.55 21.32
N ALA A 201 8.12 -2.29 21.64
CA ALA A 201 7.51 -1.15 20.98
C ALA A 201 7.75 -1.21 19.45
N GLY A 202 6.72 -0.84 18.70
CA GLY A 202 6.62 -0.85 17.24
C GLY A 202 6.40 -2.23 16.60
N TYR A 203 6.27 -3.31 17.39
CA TYR A 203 5.79 -4.59 16.85
C TYR A 203 4.26 -4.58 16.76
N ALA A 204 3.73 -5.22 15.72
CA ALA A 204 2.29 -5.36 15.55
C ALA A 204 1.68 -6.14 16.70
N VAL A 205 0.56 -5.66 17.26
CA VAL A 205 -0.11 -6.32 18.38
C VAL A 205 -0.52 -7.75 18.00
N LEU A 206 -1.02 -7.92 16.78
CA LEU A 206 -1.44 -9.23 16.25
C LEU A 206 -0.30 -10.26 16.17
N HIS A 207 0.94 -9.82 15.94
CA HIS A 207 2.11 -10.70 15.90
C HIS A 207 2.43 -11.28 17.28
N GLY A 208 2.17 -10.54 18.37
CA GLY A 208 2.40 -11.01 19.73
C GLY A 208 1.44 -12.12 20.16
N SER A 209 0.17 -12.03 19.75
CA SER A 209 -0.87 -12.98 20.18
C SER A 209 -0.98 -14.21 19.27
N HIS A 210 -0.89 -14.05 17.95
CA HIS A 210 -1.08 -15.13 16.97
C HIS A 210 -0.11 -15.03 15.78
N PRO A 211 1.16 -15.44 15.93
CA PRO A 211 2.20 -15.21 14.92
C PRO A 211 1.87 -15.87 13.58
N GLN A 212 1.35 -17.10 13.56
CA GLN A 212 1.00 -17.80 12.32
C GLN A 212 -0.07 -17.08 11.48
N ARG A 213 -1.05 -16.46 12.14
CA ARG A 213 -2.12 -15.71 11.45
C ARG A 213 -1.57 -14.40 10.91
N PHE A 214 -0.71 -13.74 11.67
CA PHE A 214 -0.03 -12.52 11.24
C PHE A 214 0.86 -12.78 10.02
N ASP A 215 1.65 -13.86 10.02
CA ASP A 215 2.53 -14.20 8.89
C ASP A 215 1.73 -14.48 7.63
N ALA A 216 0.68 -15.31 7.70
CA ALA A 216 -0.19 -15.59 6.56
C ALA A 216 -0.83 -14.31 6.01
N PHE A 217 -1.32 -13.44 6.88
CA PHE A 217 -1.85 -12.13 6.52
C PHE A 217 -0.79 -11.25 5.85
N PHE A 218 0.40 -11.14 6.44
CA PHE A 218 1.47 -10.27 5.96
C PHE A 218 1.97 -10.69 4.57
N TYR A 219 2.21 -11.98 4.36
CA TYR A 219 2.64 -12.51 3.05
C TYR A 219 1.56 -12.34 2.00
N CYS A 220 0.30 -12.61 2.35
CA CYS A 220 -0.82 -12.44 1.43
C CYS A 220 -1.02 -10.96 1.07
N ASN A 221 -0.95 -10.05 2.04
CA ASN A 221 -1.03 -8.61 1.84
C ASN A 221 0.10 -8.08 0.94
N THR A 222 1.34 -8.53 1.20
CA THR A 222 2.50 -8.17 0.38
C THR A 222 2.33 -8.67 -1.06
N ALA A 223 1.94 -9.93 -1.23
CA ALA A 223 1.74 -10.50 -2.55
C ALA A 223 0.62 -9.78 -3.32
N SER A 224 -0.47 -9.40 -2.64
CA SER A 224 -1.55 -8.58 -3.20
C SER A 224 -1.11 -7.18 -3.59
N PHE A 225 -0.28 -6.52 -2.77
CA PHE A 225 0.30 -5.22 -3.10
C PHE A 225 1.16 -5.33 -4.37
N MET A 226 2.10 -6.28 -4.41
CA MET A 226 2.95 -6.52 -5.58
C MET A 226 2.15 -6.87 -6.83
N ALA A 227 1.11 -7.70 -6.69
CA ALA A 227 0.22 -8.07 -7.78
C ALA A 227 -0.57 -6.85 -8.31
N SER A 228 -1.02 -5.96 -7.43
CA SER A 228 -1.69 -4.71 -7.80
C SER A 228 -0.78 -3.73 -8.51
N ILE A 229 0.47 -3.55 -8.05
CA ILE A 229 1.45 -2.71 -8.75
C ILE A 229 1.76 -3.28 -10.14
N ALA A 230 1.96 -4.60 -10.26
CA ALA A 230 2.15 -5.26 -11.55
C ALA A 230 0.95 -5.04 -12.48
N LEU A 231 -0.28 -5.14 -11.96
CA LEU A 231 -1.49 -4.93 -12.74
C LEU A 231 -1.62 -3.48 -13.19
N ILE A 232 -1.32 -2.51 -12.32
CA ILE A 232 -1.29 -1.08 -12.66
C ILE A 232 -0.28 -0.82 -13.79
N LEU A 233 0.95 -1.34 -13.68
CA LEU A 233 2.00 -1.16 -14.71
C LEU A 233 1.59 -1.75 -16.06
N VAL A 234 0.95 -2.93 -16.06
CA VAL A 234 0.44 -3.56 -17.28
C VAL A 234 -0.75 -2.78 -17.87
N LEU A 235 -1.68 -2.29 -17.04
CA LEU A 235 -2.88 -1.59 -17.50
C LEU A 235 -2.60 -0.15 -17.95
N VAL A 236 -1.55 0.50 -17.45
CA VAL A 236 -1.10 1.81 -17.93
C VAL A 236 -0.57 1.73 -19.36
N ASN A 237 -0.03 0.58 -19.79
CA ASN A 237 0.41 0.38 -21.16
C ASN A 237 -0.65 -0.36 -22.02
N PRO A 238 -1.42 0.34 -22.86
CA PRO A 238 -2.50 -0.26 -23.64
C PRO A 238 -2.03 -1.32 -24.65
N ASN A 239 -0.74 -1.32 -25.01
CA ASN A 239 -0.16 -2.29 -25.94
C ASN A 239 0.08 -3.67 -25.28
N LEU A 240 0.31 -3.72 -23.96
CA LEU A 240 0.57 -4.95 -23.20
C LEU A 240 -0.73 -5.68 -22.78
N HIS A 241 -1.85 -4.96 -22.73
CA HIS A 241 -3.17 -5.47 -22.33
C HIS A 241 -3.69 -6.60 -23.24
N ARG A 242 -3.33 -6.60 -24.52
CA ARG A 242 -4.00 -7.38 -25.58
C ARG A 242 -3.81 -8.90 -25.50
N ARG A 243 -2.74 -9.41 -24.86
CA ARG A 243 -2.51 -10.86 -24.67
C ARG A 243 -2.54 -11.34 -23.22
N LEU A 244 -2.50 -10.43 -22.24
CA LEU A 244 -2.18 -10.80 -20.86
C LEU A 244 -3.38 -11.09 -19.94
N ALA A 245 -4.59 -10.74 -20.37
CA ALA A 245 -5.80 -10.94 -19.58
C ALA A 245 -6.09 -12.41 -19.20
N ILE A 246 -5.60 -13.38 -19.97
CA ILE A 246 -5.77 -14.82 -19.69
C ILE A 246 -4.72 -15.32 -18.67
N ARG A 247 -3.57 -14.65 -18.54
CA ARG A 247 -2.47 -15.03 -17.62
C ARG A 247 -2.51 -14.34 -16.26
N CYS A 248 -3.37 -13.34 -16.07
CA CYS A 248 -3.46 -12.60 -14.80
C CYS A 248 -4.40 -13.23 -13.75
N PHE A 249 -5.01 -14.39 -14.03
CA PHE A 249 -5.83 -15.11 -13.04
C PHE A 249 -5.10 -15.35 -11.70
N PRO A 250 -3.80 -15.71 -11.67
CA PRO A 250 -3.08 -15.87 -10.41
C PRO A 250 -2.90 -14.57 -9.64
N LEU A 251 -2.65 -13.44 -10.33
CA LEU A 251 -2.54 -12.12 -9.71
C LEU A 251 -3.88 -11.67 -9.12
N TYR A 252 -4.98 -11.95 -9.81
CA TYR A 252 -6.33 -11.69 -9.33
C TYR A 252 -6.71 -12.57 -8.13
N ALA A 253 -6.43 -13.87 -8.20
CA ALA A 253 -6.66 -14.80 -7.09
C ALA A 253 -5.84 -14.39 -5.86
N CYS A 254 -4.60 -13.93 -6.06
CA CYS A 254 -3.75 -13.40 -4.99
C CYS A 254 -4.35 -12.13 -4.36
N GLN A 255 -4.76 -11.15 -5.17
CA GLN A 255 -5.46 -9.94 -4.68
C GLN A 255 -6.70 -10.27 -3.85
N LEU A 256 -7.53 -11.21 -4.33
CA LEU A 256 -8.74 -11.64 -3.63
C LEU A 256 -8.40 -12.34 -2.31
N ALA A 257 -7.40 -13.22 -2.31
CA ALA A 257 -6.92 -13.86 -1.09
C ALA A 257 -6.43 -12.83 -0.06
N GLY A 258 -5.70 -11.79 -0.48
CA GLY A 258 -5.25 -10.73 0.43
C GLY A 258 -6.38 -9.90 1.00
N LEU A 259 -7.41 -9.60 0.19
CA LEU A 259 -8.62 -8.92 0.67
C LEU A 259 -9.40 -9.78 1.68
N ILE A 260 -9.52 -11.08 1.44
CA ILE A 260 -10.15 -12.02 2.38
C ILE A 260 -9.34 -12.09 3.68
N GLY A 261 -8.01 -12.15 3.58
CA GLY A 261 -7.10 -12.10 4.73
C GLY A 261 -7.28 -10.83 5.56
N LEU A 262 -7.43 -9.68 4.89
CA LEU A 262 -7.71 -8.40 5.54
C LEU A 262 -9.08 -8.41 6.25
N MET A 263 -10.14 -8.89 5.59
CA MET A 263 -11.46 -9.00 6.21
C MET A 263 -11.44 -9.89 7.45
N GLY A 264 -10.72 -11.01 7.39
CA GLY A 264 -10.54 -11.92 8.53
C GLY A 264 -9.82 -11.24 9.70
N ALA A 265 -8.76 -10.49 9.42
CA ALA A 265 -8.02 -9.75 10.43
C ALA A 265 -8.86 -8.62 11.06
N TYR A 266 -9.65 -7.90 10.26
CA TYR A 266 -10.57 -6.87 10.74
C TYR A 266 -11.65 -7.47 11.65
N ALA A 267 -12.25 -8.59 11.25
CA ALA A 267 -13.24 -9.30 12.06
C ALA A 267 -12.68 -9.80 13.41
N CYS A 268 -11.43 -10.28 13.42
CA CYS A 268 -10.75 -10.67 14.66
C CYS A 268 -10.42 -9.46 15.56
N SER A 269 -10.11 -8.31 14.95
CA SER A 269 -9.84 -7.07 15.67
C SER A 269 -11.12 -6.51 16.32
N SER A 270 -12.25 -6.53 15.62
CA SER A 270 -13.51 -6.02 16.16
C SER A 270 -14.10 -6.92 17.24
N SER A 271 -13.87 -8.23 17.19
CA SER A 271 -14.35 -9.17 18.23
C SER A 271 -13.59 -9.08 19.56
N SER A 272 -12.48 -8.33 19.63
CA SER A 272 -11.66 -8.20 20.85
C SER A 272 -12.13 -7.08 21.78
N SER A 273 -13.21 -6.35 21.45
CA SER A 273 -13.78 -5.31 22.30
C SER A 273 -14.70 -5.85 23.41
N SER A 274 -14.29 -6.91 24.09
CA SER A 274 -14.96 -7.39 25.30
C SER A 274 -14.22 -6.83 26.52
N THR A 275 -14.65 -5.65 26.96
CA THR A 275 -14.51 -5.08 28.33
C THR A 275 -13.25 -5.46 29.12
N PRO A 276 -12.29 -4.55 29.34
CA PRO A 276 -11.37 -4.70 30.46
C PRO A 276 -12.20 -4.58 31.75
N THR A 277 -12.31 -5.67 32.50
CA THR A 277 -12.78 -5.66 33.88
C THR A 277 -11.83 -4.78 34.68
N PHE A 278 -12.22 -3.53 34.89
CA PHE A 278 -11.58 -2.62 35.83
C PHE A 278 -11.92 -3.09 37.24
N THR A 279 -11.18 -4.06 37.77
CA THR A 279 -11.14 -4.29 39.22
C THR A 279 -10.23 -3.23 39.85
N GLY A 280 -10.73 -1.99 39.88
CA GLY A 280 -10.17 -0.93 40.71
C GLY A 280 -10.62 -1.14 42.14
N GLY A 281 -9.73 -1.67 42.98
CA GLY A 281 -9.87 -1.56 44.42
C GLY A 281 -9.79 -0.10 44.82
N SER A 282 -10.82 0.42 45.49
CA SER A 282 -10.80 1.74 46.12
C SER A 282 -10.96 1.57 47.62
N PRO A 283 -10.04 2.07 48.45
CA PRO A 283 -10.31 2.36 49.83
C PRO A 283 -10.65 3.85 49.99
N TYR A 284 -11.70 4.13 50.78
CA TYR A 284 -12.15 5.41 51.32
C TYR A 284 -13.15 6.25 50.51
N GLY A 285 -14.31 6.49 51.14
CA GLY A 285 -14.93 7.82 51.18
C GLY A 285 -16.33 7.93 50.56
N ALA A 286 -17.36 7.76 51.38
CA ALA A 286 -18.74 8.07 51.06
C ALA A 286 -19.00 9.59 50.98
N SER A 287 -19.79 10.05 50.00
CA SER A 287 -20.75 11.16 50.18
C SER A 287 -21.74 11.29 49.00
N HIS A 288 -23.01 11.01 49.31
CA HIS A 288 -24.25 11.66 48.85
C HIS A 288 -24.47 12.10 47.38
N SER A 289 -25.37 11.37 46.71
CA SER A 289 -26.59 11.82 45.97
C SER A 289 -26.73 13.31 45.59
N THR A 290 -26.82 13.62 44.29
CA THR A 290 -28.02 14.23 43.66
C THR A 290 -28.05 14.13 42.11
N ARG A 291 -29.05 13.39 41.61
CA ARG A 291 -29.96 13.54 40.45
C ARG A 291 -29.64 14.43 39.21
N ALA A 292 -30.10 13.90 38.06
CA ALA A 292 -30.58 14.54 36.82
C ALA A 292 -29.53 14.83 35.72
N SER A 293 -29.76 14.67 34.42
CA SER A 293 -30.84 14.11 33.59
C SER A 293 -30.38 14.28 32.13
N TRP A 294 -30.43 13.26 31.28
CA TRP A 294 -30.48 13.47 29.82
C TRP A 294 -31.31 12.35 29.17
N GLN A 295 -32.48 12.73 28.66
CA GLN A 295 -33.21 12.04 27.59
C GLN A 295 -33.38 13.05 26.45
N ALA A 296 -33.17 12.54 25.23
CA ALA A 296 -33.55 13.06 23.90
C ALA A 296 -32.93 14.39 23.44
#